data_AF-A0A7C7EFZ6-F1
#
_entry.id   AF-A0A7C7EFZ6-F1
#
_cell.length_a   1.000
_cell.length_b   1.000
_cell.length_c   1.000
_cell.angle_alpha   90.00
_cell.angle_beta   90.00
_cell.angle_gamma   90.00
#
_symmetry.space_group_name_H-M   'P 1'
#
loop_
_entity.id
_entity.type
_entity.pdbx_description
1 polymer ?
#
loop_
_entity_poly.entity_id
_entity_poly.type
_entity_poly.pdbx_seq_one_letter_code
_entity_poly.pdbx_strand_id
1 'polypeptide(L)'
;WFTAQKRLLNELYDEITYEDDFTQESLIKYFEYKNERNTDIIEYYIAFADNYFVRGVGIWKPEGDYNVLEKEWYINALKSEDIEISSPYVDANHGEIIVTLSKAIKVNNEVIGVLCSDISIDHIVNIINESDTLDYGYSFLVDNNNNVLVHPNREFMFSKEKGMTKVEYIYNDITNNQSEYGVLKRIVDYDGKEKFLVYNDLGFSGWHIGSIAPIKEVMKPLHRIIDGTVALTVVLIIISFVLTFVFGNTVSKPIKVAKEYIEQMSKLDITQEIDKKYLSINDEIGIMFLSFQNIIDSLRDFLNGLSNISNKISTFSDELASLSVKSSIDADNMAENTADIAGFYDEKSNKTDKIINSLESLKNNIFNTFIEKNTSIDESSIKMITSMINETENLINDLSRIKQLHQFEYLHVKNTNTMIEKHKIIMEEISSASQCLAELGEELNDYISRFKK
;
A
#
# COMPACT_ATOMS: atom_id res chain seq x y z
N TRP A 1 1.19 49.49 37.47
CA TRP A 1 1.33 50.96 37.51
C TRP A 1 0.48 51.57 38.61
N PHE A 2 -0.86 51.45 38.60
CA PHE A 2 -1.74 52.03 39.63
C PHE A 2 -1.40 51.64 41.07
N THR A 3 -1.03 50.39 41.33
CA THR A 3 -0.54 49.95 42.65
C THR A 3 0.67 50.75 43.13
N ALA A 4 1.56 51.17 42.22
CA ALA A 4 2.69 52.03 42.55
C ALA A 4 2.23 53.45 42.91
N GLN A 5 1.27 54.02 42.17
CA GLN A 5 0.70 55.34 42.49
C GLN A 5 -0.04 55.34 43.83
N LYS A 6 -0.81 54.28 44.13
CA LYS A 6 -1.41 54.08 45.46
C LYS A 6 -0.34 53.98 46.55
N ARG A 7 0.74 53.23 46.32
CA ARG A 7 1.83 53.13 47.29
C ARG A 7 2.49 54.48 47.55
N LEU A 8 2.79 55.26 46.51
CA LEU A 8 3.36 56.60 46.66
C LEU A 8 2.44 57.52 47.47
N LEU A 9 1.13 57.54 47.18
CA LEU A 9 0.18 58.35 47.96
C LEU A 9 0.09 57.90 49.42
N ASN A 10 0.20 56.61 49.70
CA ASN A 10 0.28 56.09 51.07
C ASN A 10 1.59 56.50 51.76
N GLU A 11 2.73 56.47 51.08
CA GLU A 11 4.01 56.98 51.60
C GLU A 11 3.90 58.47 51.94
N LEU A 12 3.29 59.28 51.06
CA LEU A 12 3.04 60.69 51.32
C LEU A 12 2.14 60.90 52.55
N TYR A 13 1.09 60.09 52.69
CA TYR A 13 0.20 60.12 53.84
C TYR A 13 0.95 59.82 55.14
N ASP A 14 1.78 58.76 55.15
CA ASP A 14 2.55 58.36 56.32
C ASP A 14 3.60 59.42 56.69
N GLU A 15 4.29 60.01 55.71
CA GLU A 15 5.26 61.10 55.92
C GLU A 15 4.58 62.33 56.55
N ILE A 16 3.46 62.80 56.00
CA ILE A 16 2.74 63.99 56.49
C ILE A 16 2.16 63.75 57.88
N THR A 17 1.57 62.58 58.13
CA THR A 17 0.98 62.26 59.44
C THR A 17 2.02 61.98 60.52
N TYR A 18 3.23 61.52 60.15
CA TYR A 18 4.34 61.34 61.07
C TYR A 18 4.97 62.66 61.51
N GLU A 19 5.14 63.61 60.58
CA GLU A 19 5.70 64.93 60.89
C GLU A 19 4.74 65.80 61.72
N ASP A 20 3.42 65.57 61.59
CA ASP A 20 2.33 66.32 62.27
C ASP A 20 2.41 67.85 62.04
N ASP A 21 3.05 68.27 60.94
CA ASP A 21 3.18 69.66 60.51
C ASP A 21 2.26 69.94 59.30
N PHE A 22 1.04 70.38 59.61
CA PHE A 22 0.06 70.79 58.60
C PHE A 22 0.13 72.28 58.25
N THR A 23 1.27 72.96 58.51
CA THR A 23 1.42 74.36 58.13
C THR A 23 1.46 74.52 56.61
N GLN A 24 0.81 75.56 56.11
CA GLN A 24 0.67 75.81 54.67
C GLN A 24 2.03 75.91 53.98
N GLU A 25 3.02 76.59 54.58
CA GLU A 25 4.35 76.77 53.99
C GLU A 25 5.11 75.45 53.84
N SER A 26 5.01 74.56 54.84
CA SER A 26 5.67 73.25 54.85
C SER A 26 5.08 72.34 53.77
N LEU A 27 3.74 72.23 53.75
CA LEU A 27 3.01 71.43 52.78
C LEU A 27 3.22 71.89 51.32
N ILE A 28 3.27 73.20 51.06
CA ILE A 28 3.54 73.72 49.71
C ILE A 28 4.91 73.25 49.21
N LYS A 29 5.98 73.47 49.99
CA LYS A 29 7.34 73.06 49.62
C LYS A 29 7.45 71.55 49.44
N TYR A 30 6.76 70.79 50.28
CA TYR A 30 6.75 69.35 50.21
C TYR A 30 6.06 68.83 48.94
N PHE A 31 4.87 69.34 48.62
CA PHE A 31 4.17 68.95 47.39
C PHE A 31 4.90 69.42 46.13
N GLU A 32 5.53 70.61 46.13
CA GLU A 32 6.39 71.06 45.04
C GLU A 32 7.50 70.03 44.76
N TYR A 33 8.24 69.63 45.81
CA TYR A 33 9.31 68.64 45.73
C TYR A 33 8.84 67.26 45.23
N LYS A 34 7.67 66.79 45.68
CA LYS A 34 7.11 65.47 45.30
C LYS A 34 6.54 65.51 43.87
N ASN A 35 5.88 66.59 43.47
CA ASN A 35 5.32 66.75 42.12
C ASN A 35 6.43 66.78 41.06
N GLU A 36 7.56 67.43 41.32
CA GLU A 36 8.72 67.43 40.42
C GLU A 36 9.31 66.02 40.16
N ARG A 37 9.08 65.07 41.07
CA ARG A 37 9.64 63.71 41.01
C ARG A 37 8.69 62.67 40.46
N ASN A 38 7.41 63.01 40.29
CA ASN A 38 6.41 62.09 39.79
C ASN A 38 5.72 62.65 38.55
N THR A 39 6.26 62.33 37.37
CA THR A 39 5.72 62.78 36.07
C THR A 39 4.42 62.08 35.66
N ASP A 40 4.01 61.07 36.43
CA ASP A 40 2.86 60.20 36.15
C ASP A 40 1.54 60.76 36.70
N ILE A 41 1.62 61.87 37.44
CA ILE A 41 0.48 62.57 38.05
C ILE A 41 0.50 64.03 37.63
N ILE A 42 -0.63 64.71 37.78
CA ILE A 42 -0.77 66.15 37.57
C ILE A 42 -0.28 66.88 38.83
N GLU A 43 -0.86 66.57 39.98
CA GLU A 43 -0.44 67.15 41.26
C GLU A 43 -0.84 66.30 42.47
N TYR A 44 -0.04 66.37 43.52
CA TYR A 44 -0.42 66.06 44.89
C TYR A 44 -0.90 67.32 45.62
N TYR A 45 -1.96 67.16 46.41
CA TYR A 45 -2.49 68.24 47.24
C TYR A 45 -3.28 67.71 48.44
N ILE A 46 -3.54 68.58 49.42
CA ILE A 46 -4.55 68.33 50.47
C ILE A 46 -5.70 69.28 50.27
N ALA A 47 -6.92 68.75 50.28
CA ALA A 47 -8.13 69.52 50.39
C ALA A 47 -8.66 69.49 51.82
N PHE A 48 -8.75 70.65 52.45
CA PHE A 48 -9.17 70.78 53.85
C PHE A 48 -10.69 70.95 53.97
N ALA A 49 -11.22 70.59 55.14
CA ALA A 49 -12.65 70.57 55.41
C ALA A 49 -13.34 71.96 55.34
N ASP A 50 -12.56 73.04 55.47
CA ASP A 50 -12.97 74.44 55.33
C ASP A 50 -12.82 74.98 53.89
N ASN A 51 -12.87 74.07 52.91
CA ASN A 51 -12.98 74.35 51.48
C ASN A 51 -11.80 75.15 50.91
N TYR A 52 -10.57 74.81 51.31
CA TYR A 52 -9.35 75.27 50.66
C TYR A 52 -8.38 74.12 50.37
N PHE A 53 -7.47 74.37 49.42
CA PHE A 53 -6.52 73.40 48.91
C PHE A 53 -5.10 73.90 49.16
N VAL A 54 -4.22 73.01 49.62
CA VAL A 54 -2.77 73.26 49.69
C VAL A 54 -2.08 72.37 48.67
N ARG A 55 -1.35 73.00 47.75
CA ARG A 55 -0.74 72.37 46.58
C ARG A 55 0.73 72.78 46.48
N GLY A 56 1.49 72.09 45.62
CA GLY A 56 2.89 72.46 45.36
C GLY A 56 3.08 73.86 44.77
N VAL A 57 2.05 74.41 44.13
CA VAL A 57 2.07 75.76 43.54
C VAL A 57 1.45 76.83 44.43
N GLY A 58 1.06 76.49 45.67
CA GLY A 58 0.45 77.40 46.63
C GLY A 58 -0.96 77.00 47.06
N ILE A 59 -1.66 77.95 47.68
CA ILE A 59 -3.01 77.76 48.20
C ILE A 59 -4.03 78.12 47.13
N TRP A 60 -5.02 77.25 46.93
CA TRP A 60 -6.18 77.56 46.10
C TRP A 60 -7.44 77.55 46.96
N LYS A 61 -8.24 78.61 46.84
CA LYS A 61 -9.57 78.71 47.44
C LYS A 61 -10.58 78.78 46.31
N PRO A 62 -11.44 77.77 46.14
CA PRO A 62 -12.48 77.80 45.13
C PRO A 62 -13.41 79.01 45.33
N GLU A 63 -13.75 79.68 44.24
CA GLU A 63 -14.76 80.74 44.23
C GLU A 63 -16.13 80.19 43.78
N GLY A 64 -17.22 80.87 44.15
CA GLY A 64 -18.57 80.52 43.68
C GLY A 64 -19.21 79.35 44.45
N ASP A 65 -19.87 78.45 43.71
CA ASP A 65 -20.65 77.32 44.22
C ASP A 65 -19.84 76.03 44.41
N TYR A 66 -18.50 76.09 44.25
CA TYR A 66 -17.65 74.93 44.43
C TYR A 66 -17.53 74.55 45.91
N ASN A 67 -18.11 73.39 46.25
CA ASN A 67 -17.98 72.76 47.56
C ASN A 67 -17.16 71.47 47.47
N VAL A 68 -16.01 71.43 48.13
CA VAL A 68 -15.14 70.25 48.15
C VAL A 68 -15.78 69.05 48.86
N LEU A 69 -16.61 69.31 49.88
CA LEU A 69 -17.24 68.26 50.69
C LEU A 69 -18.29 67.46 49.89
N GLU A 70 -18.75 67.99 48.76
CA GLU A 70 -19.71 67.35 47.85
C GLU A 70 -19.03 66.54 46.74
N LYS A 71 -17.69 66.59 46.63
CA LYS A 71 -16.98 65.87 45.57
C LYS A 71 -16.90 64.38 45.86
N GLU A 72 -17.09 63.57 44.82
CA GLU A 72 -17.08 62.11 44.90
C GLU A 72 -15.79 61.58 45.54
N TRP A 73 -14.62 62.06 45.10
CA TRP A 73 -13.32 61.66 45.67
C TRP A 73 -13.21 62.00 47.16
N TYR A 74 -13.75 63.15 47.59
CA TYR A 74 -13.73 63.55 49.00
C TYR A 74 -14.62 62.62 49.82
N ILE A 75 -15.88 62.43 49.38
CA ILE A 75 -16.86 61.57 50.05
C ILE A 75 -16.38 60.11 50.10
N ASN A 76 -15.79 59.59 49.03
CA ASN A 76 -15.28 58.22 48.96
C ASN A 76 -14.11 58.02 49.93
N ALA A 77 -13.17 58.97 49.97
CA ALA A 77 -12.04 58.92 50.91
C ALA A 77 -12.49 58.92 52.38
N LEU A 78 -13.59 59.57 52.73
CA LEU A 78 -14.13 59.54 54.09
C LEU A 78 -14.75 58.19 54.48
N LYS A 79 -15.28 57.46 53.50
CA LYS A 79 -15.97 56.17 53.70
C LYS A 79 -15.01 54.99 53.74
N SER A 80 -13.78 55.17 53.29
CA SER A 80 -12.78 54.12 53.20
C SER A 80 -11.61 54.35 54.16
N GLU A 81 -10.95 53.26 54.55
CA GLU A 81 -9.66 53.30 55.27
C GLU A 81 -8.47 53.22 54.31
N ASP A 82 -8.71 52.79 53.06
CA ASP A 82 -7.70 52.68 52.01
C ASP A 82 -7.84 53.81 50.98
N ILE A 83 -6.92 53.88 50.02
CA ILE A 83 -6.97 54.82 48.91
C ILE A 83 -8.09 54.45 47.96
N GLU A 84 -9.01 55.38 47.79
CA GLU A 84 -10.09 55.31 46.82
C GLU A 84 -9.69 55.92 45.50
N ILE A 85 -10.28 55.40 44.43
CA ILE A 85 -10.14 55.94 43.07
C ILE A 85 -11.50 56.49 42.64
N SER A 86 -11.56 57.75 42.24
CA SER A 86 -12.80 58.36 41.74
C SER A 86 -13.16 57.92 40.32
N SER A 87 -14.43 58.10 39.97
CA SER A 87 -14.86 58.11 38.58
C SER A 87 -14.24 59.30 37.83
N PRO A 88 -13.89 59.16 36.53
CA PRO A 88 -13.41 60.29 35.73
C PRO A 88 -14.33 61.50 35.78
N TYR A 89 -13.75 62.68 36.01
CA TYR A 89 -14.47 63.95 36.07
C TYR A 89 -13.65 65.08 35.48
N VAL A 90 -14.30 66.20 35.17
CA VAL A 90 -13.60 67.40 34.70
C VAL A 90 -12.99 68.12 35.90
N ASP A 91 -11.67 68.24 35.91
CA ASP A 91 -10.95 68.98 36.93
C ASP A 91 -11.39 70.46 36.93
N ALA A 92 -11.59 71.01 38.12
CA ALA A 92 -12.05 72.38 38.28
C ALA A 92 -10.95 73.42 38.04
N ASN A 93 -9.67 73.02 38.15
CA ASN A 93 -8.53 73.91 37.99
C ASN A 93 -8.01 73.93 36.55
N HIS A 94 -7.85 72.76 35.93
CA HIS A 94 -7.20 72.59 34.62
C HIS A 94 -8.20 72.33 33.49
N GLY A 95 -9.44 71.95 33.81
CA GLY A 95 -10.46 71.60 32.81
C GLY A 95 -10.19 70.29 32.08
N GLU A 96 -9.15 69.57 32.47
CA GLU A 96 -8.80 68.25 31.94
C GLU A 96 -9.67 67.16 32.58
N ILE A 97 -9.79 66.01 31.92
CA ILE A 97 -10.48 64.85 32.50
C ILE A 97 -9.48 64.06 33.32
N ILE A 98 -9.76 63.95 34.61
CA ILE A 98 -8.86 63.36 35.59
C ILE A 98 -9.55 62.27 36.38
N VAL A 99 -8.72 61.44 37.01
CA VAL A 99 -9.10 60.55 38.09
C VAL A 99 -8.25 60.90 39.30
N THR A 100 -8.90 61.09 40.44
CA THR A 100 -8.24 61.38 41.71
C THR A 100 -8.11 60.11 42.54
N LEU A 101 -6.90 59.83 43.00
CA LEU A 101 -6.61 58.95 44.13
C LEU A 101 -6.75 59.75 45.42
N SER A 102 -7.52 59.27 46.40
CA SER A 102 -7.86 60.06 47.58
C SER A 102 -7.84 59.25 48.87
N LYS A 103 -7.28 59.82 49.94
CA LYS A 103 -7.24 59.23 51.29
C LYS A 103 -7.52 60.28 52.37
N ALA A 104 -8.43 59.99 53.29
CA ALA A 104 -8.76 60.90 54.37
C ALA A 104 -7.63 60.99 55.40
N ILE A 105 -7.24 62.22 55.77
CA ILE A 105 -6.30 62.50 56.85
C ILE A 105 -7.05 62.68 58.15
N LYS A 106 -6.74 61.84 59.14
CA LYS A 106 -7.36 61.86 60.47
C LYS A 106 -6.30 62.16 61.53
N VAL A 107 -6.50 63.22 62.31
CA VAL A 107 -5.68 63.56 63.48
C VAL A 107 -6.59 63.48 64.70
N ASN A 108 -6.18 62.74 65.74
CA ASN A 108 -7.01 62.51 66.94
C ASN A 108 -8.44 62.01 66.66
N ASN A 109 -8.60 61.20 65.61
CA ASN A 109 -9.88 60.68 65.13
C ASN A 109 -10.85 61.73 64.52
N GLU A 110 -10.37 62.95 64.27
CA GLU A 110 -11.09 63.98 63.51
C GLU A 110 -10.50 64.10 62.10
N VAL A 111 -11.37 64.24 61.10
CA VAL A 111 -10.93 64.43 59.71
C VAL A 111 -10.55 65.89 59.50
N ILE A 112 -9.30 66.14 59.18
CA ILE A 112 -8.79 67.49 58.91
C ILE A 112 -8.79 67.83 57.42
N GLY A 113 -8.75 66.82 56.55
CA GLY A 113 -8.80 66.97 55.10
C GLY A 113 -8.62 65.64 54.37
N VAL A 114 -8.46 65.71 53.06
CA VAL A 114 -8.22 64.56 52.17
C VAL A 114 -6.96 64.82 51.37
N LEU A 115 -6.01 63.88 51.43
CA LEU A 115 -4.83 63.85 50.59
C LEU A 115 -5.22 63.29 49.23
N CYS A 116 -4.81 63.97 48.17
CA CYS A 116 -5.20 63.68 46.81
C CYS A 116 -3.99 63.58 45.87
N SER A 117 -4.15 62.78 44.82
CA SER A 117 -3.28 62.75 43.66
C SER A 117 -4.13 62.68 42.40
N ASP A 118 -3.98 63.68 41.54
CA ASP A 118 -4.72 63.74 40.27
C ASP A 118 -3.93 63.10 39.15
N ILE A 119 -4.59 62.24 38.39
CA ILE A 119 -4.01 61.53 37.25
C ILE A 119 -4.83 61.89 36.00
N SER A 120 -4.16 62.34 34.95
CA SER A 120 -4.80 62.60 33.66
C SER A 120 -5.31 61.31 33.03
N ILE A 121 -6.55 61.32 32.51
CA ILE A 121 -7.09 60.15 31.81
C ILE A 121 -6.32 59.85 30.53
N ASP A 122 -5.76 60.88 29.88
CA ASP A 122 -4.91 60.72 28.70
C ASP A 122 -3.59 60.01 29.04
N HIS A 123 -3.06 60.22 30.24
CA HIS A 123 -1.89 59.46 30.70
C HIS A 123 -2.21 57.97 30.86
N ILE A 124 -3.38 57.65 31.43
CA ILE A 124 -3.85 56.25 31.56
C ILE A 124 -4.08 55.63 30.17
N VAL A 125 -4.64 56.38 29.22
CA VAL A 125 -4.78 55.95 27.81
C VAL A 125 -3.41 55.57 27.22
N ASN A 126 -2.40 56.40 27.42
CA ASN A 126 -1.05 56.15 26.89
C ASN A 126 -0.44 54.89 27.48
N ILE A 127 -0.53 54.70 28.81
CA ILE A 127 -0.03 53.49 29.48
C ILE A 127 -0.66 52.22 28.89
N ILE A 128 -1.97 52.24 28.62
CA ILE A 128 -2.68 51.09 28.07
C ILE A 128 -2.27 50.83 26.63
N ASN A 129 -2.18 51.88 25.81
CA ASN A 129 -1.78 51.75 24.41
C ASN A 129 -0.33 51.25 24.28
N GLU A 130 0.58 51.69 25.17
CA GLU A 130 1.96 51.19 25.21
C GLU A 130 2.05 49.74 25.69
N SER A 131 1.09 49.29 26.50
CA SER A 131 1.01 47.90 26.95
C SER A 131 0.43 46.95 25.91
N ASP A 132 -0.15 47.47 24.82
CA ASP A 132 -0.78 46.63 23.81
C ASP A 132 0.28 45.84 23.03
N THR A 133 0.10 44.52 23.03
CA THR A 133 1.03 43.57 22.40
C THR A 133 0.52 43.09 21.04
N LEU A 134 -0.67 43.53 20.64
CA LEU A 134 -1.33 43.11 19.40
C LEU A 134 -1.22 44.21 18.35
N ASP A 135 -0.50 43.95 17.26
CA ASP A 135 -0.37 44.87 16.11
C ASP A 135 -1.71 45.25 15.45
N TYR A 136 -2.79 44.55 15.79
CA TYR A 136 -4.10 44.64 15.15
C TYR A 136 -5.27 44.65 16.15
N GLY A 137 -5.00 44.87 17.44
CA GLY A 137 -5.99 44.91 18.52
C GLY A 137 -6.09 46.27 19.20
N TYR A 138 -6.87 46.32 20.26
CA TYR A 138 -6.85 47.42 21.22
C TYR A 138 -7.32 46.97 22.60
N SER A 139 -6.99 47.73 23.64
CA SER A 139 -7.50 47.52 24.99
C SER A 139 -8.35 48.71 25.48
N PHE A 140 -9.26 48.44 26.41
CA PHE A 140 -10.13 49.43 27.03
C PHE A 140 -10.30 49.13 28.53
N LEU A 141 -10.64 50.15 29.32
CA LEU A 141 -10.96 50.01 30.75
C LEU A 141 -12.41 50.34 31.02
N VAL A 142 -12.99 49.61 31.96
CA VAL A 142 -14.29 49.93 32.54
C VAL A 142 -14.28 49.79 34.05
N ASP A 143 -15.21 50.46 34.72
CA ASP A 143 -15.42 50.33 36.17
C ASP A 143 -16.29 49.10 36.52
N ASN A 144 -16.56 48.88 37.81
CA ASN A 144 -17.44 47.83 38.34
C ASN A 144 -18.88 47.92 37.83
N ASN A 145 -19.29 49.09 37.34
CA ASN A 145 -20.62 49.32 36.80
C ASN A 145 -20.64 49.20 35.27
N ASN A 146 -19.57 48.69 34.64
CA ASN A 146 -19.41 48.61 33.19
C ASN A 146 -19.42 49.97 32.47
N ASN A 147 -19.08 51.06 33.16
CA ASN A 147 -18.86 52.37 32.53
C ASN A 147 -17.46 52.42 31.93
N VAL A 148 -17.34 52.93 30.72
CA VAL A 148 -16.08 53.08 30.00
C VAL A 148 -15.26 54.22 30.58
N LEU A 149 -14.07 53.87 31.07
CA LEU A 149 -13.09 54.79 31.63
C LEU A 149 -12.08 55.22 30.57
N VAL A 150 -11.59 54.24 29.81
CA VAL A 150 -10.58 54.45 28.77
C VAL A 150 -10.94 53.63 27.55
N HIS A 151 -10.90 54.24 26.37
CA HIS A 151 -11.15 53.57 25.11
C HIS A 151 -10.41 54.27 23.95
N PRO A 152 -9.90 53.56 22.93
CA PRO A 152 -9.20 54.20 21.80
C PRO A 152 -10.06 55.21 21.02
N ASN A 153 -11.35 54.90 20.87
CA ASN A 153 -12.35 55.88 20.43
C ASN A 153 -12.80 56.77 21.60
N ARG A 154 -12.36 58.04 21.58
CA ARG A 154 -12.67 59.05 22.59
C ARG A 154 -14.16 59.37 22.74
N GLU A 155 -15.00 59.11 21.72
CA GLU A 155 -16.45 59.33 21.81
C GLU A 155 -17.14 58.44 22.85
N PHE A 156 -16.49 57.35 23.26
CA PHE A 156 -16.99 56.45 24.29
C PHE A 156 -16.47 56.78 25.70
N MET A 157 -15.44 57.62 25.81
CA MET A 157 -14.93 58.07 27.10
C MET A 157 -15.86 59.11 27.72
N PHE A 158 -15.65 59.38 29.00
CA PHE A 158 -16.37 60.44 29.71
C PHE A 158 -16.27 61.78 28.97
N SER A 159 -17.38 62.49 28.87
CA SER A 159 -17.38 63.91 28.51
C SER A 159 -18.38 64.66 29.39
N LYS A 160 -18.14 65.95 29.61
CA LYS A 160 -19.04 66.79 30.41
C LYS A 160 -20.48 66.81 29.87
N GLU A 161 -20.63 66.71 28.55
CA GLU A 161 -21.93 66.80 27.87
C GLU A 161 -22.69 65.46 27.87
N LYS A 162 -21.96 64.33 27.72
CA LYS A 162 -22.55 62.99 27.56
C LYS A 162 -22.55 62.16 28.84
N GLY A 163 -21.65 62.47 29.78
CA GLY A 163 -21.36 61.63 30.93
C GLY A 163 -20.61 60.35 30.53
N MET A 164 -20.79 59.29 31.32
CA MET A 164 -20.19 57.98 31.08
C MET A 164 -20.92 57.19 30.00
N THR A 165 -20.18 56.44 29.17
CA THR A 165 -20.76 55.46 28.24
C THR A 165 -20.73 54.06 28.87
N LYS A 166 -21.84 53.32 28.76
CA LYS A 166 -21.91 51.90 29.12
C LYS A 166 -21.27 51.02 28.04
N VAL A 167 -20.45 50.05 28.44
CA VAL A 167 -19.71 49.13 27.55
C VAL A 167 -20.67 48.35 26.64
N GLU A 168 -21.88 48.11 27.12
CA GLU A 168 -23.00 47.44 26.45
C GLU A 168 -23.46 48.13 25.16
N TYR A 169 -23.26 49.44 25.05
CA TYR A 169 -23.61 50.19 23.85
C TYR A 169 -22.55 50.08 22.75
N ILE A 170 -21.37 49.58 23.10
CA ILE A 170 -20.21 49.48 22.22
C ILE A 170 -20.07 48.04 21.72
N TYR A 171 -20.32 47.08 22.59
CA TYR A 171 -20.17 45.67 22.28
C TYR A 171 -21.43 44.90 22.65
N ASN A 172 -21.90 44.11 21.69
CA ASN A 172 -23.02 43.21 21.94
C ASN A 172 -22.58 42.07 22.88
N ASP A 173 -23.47 41.69 23.79
CA ASP A 173 -23.36 40.47 24.62
C ASP A 173 -22.30 40.49 25.74
N ILE A 174 -21.78 41.66 26.12
CA ILE A 174 -20.94 41.80 27.33
C ILE A 174 -21.76 41.62 28.63
N THR A 175 -23.06 41.94 28.61
CA THR A 175 -23.94 41.91 29.81
C THR A 175 -24.31 40.53 30.32
N ASN A 176 -24.43 39.53 29.45
CA ASN A 176 -25.23 38.35 29.78
C ASN A 176 -24.47 37.25 30.52
N ASN A 177 -23.16 37.37 30.73
CA ASN A 177 -22.39 36.37 31.46
C ASN A 177 -21.24 37.02 32.23
N GLN A 178 -21.55 37.54 33.42
CA GLN A 178 -20.60 37.60 34.53
C GLN A 178 -20.24 36.17 34.95
N SER A 179 -19.34 35.54 34.19
CA SER A 179 -18.77 34.24 34.56
C SER A 179 -17.51 34.00 33.72
N GLU A 180 -16.39 33.97 34.46
CA GLU A 180 -14.99 33.79 34.06
C GLU A 180 -14.28 34.96 33.38
N TYR A 181 -13.57 35.73 34.22
CA TYR A 181 -12.38 36.47 33.79
C TYR A 181 -11.40 35.54 33.07
N GLY A 182 -10.73 36.05 32.05
CA GLY A 182 -9.74 35.29 31.28
C GLY A 182 -10.31 34.35 30.21
N VAL A 183 -11.64 34.31 30.01
CA VAL A 183 -12.26 33.55 28.92
C VAL A 183 -12.32 34.36 27.64
N LEU A 184 -11.89 33.72 26.54
CA LEU A 184 -11.99 34.24 25.19
C LEU A 184 -13.45 34.21 24.71
N LYS A 185 -14.03 35.38 24.44
CA LYS A 185 -15.39 35.53 23.92
C LYS A 185 -15.36 36.04 22.48
N ARG A 186 -16.34 35.62 21.67
CA ARG A 186 -16.61 36.21 20.36
C ARG A 186 -17.66 37.29 20.54
N ILE A 187 -17.37 38.51 20.09
CA ILE A 187 -18.27 39.65 20.17
C ILE A 187 -18.39 40.31 18.80
N VAL A 188 -19.44 41.13 18.64
CA VAL A 188 -19.54 42.09 17.55
C VAL A 188 -19.18 43.46 18.11
N ASP A 189 -18.15 44.07 17.53
CA ASP A 189 -17.66 45.39 17.93
C ASP A 189 -18.51 46.52 17.34
N TYR A 190 -18.33 47.76 17.79
CA TYR A 190 -19.04 48.95 17.31
C TYR A 190 -18.85 49.21 15.81
N ASP A 191 -17.82 48.64 15.19
CA ASP A 191 -17.56 48.67 13.74
C ASP A 191 -18.33 47.57 12.96
N GLY A 192 -19.16 46.78 13.65
CA GLY A 192 -19.96 45.70 13.09
C GLY A 192 -19.17 44.43 12.74
N LYS A 193 -17.89 44.34 13.07
CA LYS A 193 -17.04 43.17 12.78
C LYS A 193 -16.95 42.25 13.97
N GLU A 194 -16.81 40.96 13.69
CA GLU A 194 -16.54 39.97 14.74
C GLU A 194 -15.10 40.08 15.25
N LYS A 195 -14.97 40.18 16.57
CA LYS A 195 -13.69 40.25 17.28
C LYS A 195 -13.68 39.28 18.44
N PHE A 196 -12.49 38.89 18.87
CA PHE A 196 -12.29 38.23 20.14
C PHE A 196 -12.15 39.29 21.24
N LEU A 197 -12.77 39.04 22.39
CA LEU A 197 -12.66 39.82 23.61
C LEU A 197 -12.16 38.91 24.73
N VAL A 198 -11.17 39.37 25.48
CA VAL A 198 -10.80 38.82 26.79
C VAL A 198 -10.98 39.91 27.83
N TYR A 199 -11.58 39.57 28.96
CA TYR A 199 -11.90 40.52 30.02
C TYR A 199 -11.29 40.05 31.34
N ASN A 200 -10.57 40.93 32.03
CA ASN A 200 -9.88 40.62 33.28
C ASN A 200 -10.10 41.72 34.32
N ASP A 201 -10.26 41.32 35.58
CA ASP A 201 -10.26 42.23 36.73
C ASP A 201 -8.82 42.64 37.07
N LEU A 202 -8.62 43.93 37.31
CA LEU A 202 -7.34 44.48 37.75
C LEU A 202 -7.12 44.31 39.27
N GLY A 203 -8.16 44.01 40.04
CA GLY A 203 -8.10 43.61 41.45
C GLY A 203 -7.80 44.71 42.47
N PHE A 204 -7.34 45.89 42.05
CA PHE A 204 -6.96 46.99 42.97
C PHE A 204 -7.98 48.14 43.08
N SER A 205 -8.95 48.22 42.16
CA SER A 205 -9.90 49.34 42.08
C SER A 205 -11.31 48.94 41.63
N GLY A 206 -11.56 47.64 41.40
CA GLY A 206 -12.77 47.21 40.71
C GLY A 206 -12.84 47.71 39.26
N TRP A 207 -11.70 48.04 38.67
CA TRP A 207 -11.62 48.31 37.24
C TRP A 207 -11.27 47.03 36.52
N HIS A 208 -11.84 46.89 35.33
CA HIS A 208 -11.62 45.76 34.46
C HIS A 208 -10.98 46.21 33.17
N ILE A 209 -10.06 45.39 32.65
CA ILE A 209 -9.44 45.59 31.36
C ILE A 209 -10.01 44.59 30.35
N GLY A 210 -10.48 45.12 29.23
CA GLY A 210 -10.87 44.34 28.06
C GLY A 210 -9.84 44.49 26.96
N SER A 211 -9.41 43.36 26.37
CA SER A 211 -8.52 43.34 25.20
C SER A 211 -9.25 42.72 24.01
N ILE A 212 -9.20 43.40 22.87
CA ILE A 212 -9.96 43.06 21.66
C ILE A 212 -9.03 42.83 20.49
N ALA A 213 -9.28 41.76 19.72
CA ALA A 213 -8.55 41.45 18.50
C ALA A 213 -9.49 40.98 17.37
N PRO A 214 -9.36 41.49 16.14
CA PRO A 214 -10.11 41.00 14.98
C PRO A 214 -9.86 39.51 14.73
N ILE A 215 -10.94 38.74 14.63
CA ILE A 215 -10.86 37.29 14.40
C ILE A 215 -10.07 36.98 13.14
N LYS A 216 -10.27 37.78 12.08
CA LYS A 216 -9.60 37.62 10.80
C LYS A 216 -8.08 37.67 10.92
N GLU A 217 -7.52 38.58 11.73
CA GLU A 217 -6.07 38.72 11.88
C GLU A 217 -5.53 37.63 12.81
N VAL A 218 -6.20 37.32 13.92
CA VAL A 218 -5.81 36.21 14.82
C VAL A 218 -5.82 34.86 14.09
N MET A 219 -6.81 34.63 13.22
CA MET A 219 -6.96 33.37 12.47
C MET A 219 -6.15 33.31 11.17
N LYS A 220 -5.49 34.39 10.75
CA LYS A 220 -4.75 34.45 9.49
C LYS A 220 -3.61 33.42 9.38
N PRO A 221 -2.80 33.18 10.42
CA PRO A 221 -1.78 32.12 10.38
C PRO A 221 -2.40 30.73 10.22
N LEU A 222 -3.53 30.47 10.88
CA LEU A 222 -4.24 29.19 10.79
C LEU A 222 -4.76 28.94 9.36
N HIS A 223 -5.40 29.95 8.74
CA HIS A 223 -5.85 29.83 7.35
C HIS A 223 -4.69 29.58 6.39
N ARG A 224 -3.53 30.21 6.59
CA ARG A 224 -2.33 29.95 5.77
C ARG A 224 -1.85 28.49 5.88
N ILE A 225 -1.94 27.89 7.07
CA ILE A 225 -1.63 26.47 7.26
C ILE A 225 -2.65 25.61 6.50
N ILE A 226 -3.95 25.89 6.66
CA ILE A 226 -5.04 25.17 5.98
C ILE A 226 -4.84 25.21 4.46
N ASP A 227 -4.62 26.39 3.87
CA ASP A 227 -4.42 26.55 2.43
C ASP A 227 -3.21 25.74 1.94
N GLY A 228 -2.11 25.75 2.70
CA GLY A 228 -0.92 24.96 2.41
C GLY A 228 -1.18 23.44 2.47
N THR A 229 -1.93 22.98 3.47
CA THR A 229 -2.33 21.57 3.60
C THR A 229 -3.24 21.15 2.46
N VAL A 230 -4.24 21.96 2.11
CA VAL A 230 -5.16 21.68 0.98
C VAL A 230 -4.38 21.58 -0.33
N ALA A 231 -3.46 22.50 -0.60
CA ALA A 231 -2.62 22.45 -1.80
C ALA A 231 -1.77 21.17 -1.85
N LEU A 232 -1.15 20.78 -0.73
CA LEU A 232 -0.39 19.54 -0.63
C LEU A 232 -1.27 18.31 -0.87
N THR A 233 -2.46 18.26 -0.29
CA THR A 233 -3.42 17.16 -0.50
C THR A 233 -3.81 17.03 -1.97
N VAL A 234 -4.10 18.13 -2.66
CA VAL A 234 -4.42 18.12 -4.10
C VAL A 234 -3.26 17.55 -4.92
N VAL A 235 -2.02 17.96 -4.63
CA VAL A 235 -0.82 17.44 -5.30
C VAL A 235 -0.68 15.93 -5.09
N LEU A 236 -0.88 15.44 -3.86
CA LEU A 236 -0.80 14.01 -3.55
C LEU A 236 -1.90 13.20 -4.24
N ILE A 237 -3.12 13.75 -4.36
CA ILE A 237 -4.20 13.11 -5.11
C ILE A 237 -3.83 12.97 -6.60
N ILE A 238 -3.27 14.02 -7.21
CA ILE A 238 -2.84 13.99 -8.61
C ILE A 238 -1.75 12.93 -8.80
N ILE A 239 -0.74 12.91 -7.92
CA ILE A 239 0.35 11.90 -7.98
C ILE A 239 -0.22 10.49 -7.83
N SER A 240 -1.12 10.27 -6.87
CA SER A 240 -1.77 8.97 -6.66
C SER A 240 -2.54 8.54 -7.91
N PHE A 241 -3.32 9.44 -8.52
CA PHE A 241 -4.06 9.15 -9.75
C PHE A 241 -3.13 8.76 -10.90
N VAL A 242 -2.04 9.51 -11.09
CA VAL A 242 -1.02 9.21 -12.12
C VAL A 242 -0.38 7.84 -11.86
N LEU A 243 0.03 7.55 -10.62
CA LEU A 243 0.61 6.26 -10.27
C LEU A 243 -0.36 5.11 -10.53
N THR A 244 -1.62 5.23 -10.08
CA THR A 244 -2.65 4.21 -10.35
C THR A 244 -2.84 3.99 -11.84
N PHE A 245 -2.86 5.05 -12.64
CA PHE A 245 -2.97 4.93 -14.10
C PHE A 245 -1.75 4.22 -14.71
N VAL A 246 -0.55 4.56 -14.27
CA VAL A 246 0.71 3.91 -14.71
C VAL A 246 0.68 2.43 -14.37
N PHE A 247 0.48 2.05 -13.10
CA PHE A 247 0.43 0.65 -12.67
C PHE A 247 -0.67 -0.16 -13.37
N GLY A 248 -1.85 0.43 -13.56
CA GLY A 248 -2.93 -0.21 -14.30
C GLY A 248 -2.54 -0.56 -15.73
N ASN A 249 -1.77 0.29 -16.40
CA ASN A 249 -1.38 0.09 -17.80
C ASN A 249 -0.08 -0.72 -17.96
N THR A 250 0.86 -0.65 -17.02
CA THR A 250 2.14 -1.38 -17.09
C THR A 250 2.07 -2.77 -16.48
N VAL A 251 1.19 -3.01 -15.49
CA VAL A 251 1.11 -4.31 -14.79
C VAL A 251 -0.22 -4.99 -15.03
N SER A 252 -1.34 -4.36 -14.64
CA SER A 252 -2.65 -5.04 -14.66
C SER A 252 -3.11 -5.40 -16.07
N LYS A 253 -2.90 -4.51 -17.03
CA LYS A 253 -3.32 -4.75 -18.42
C LYS A 253 -2.53 -5.87 -19.11
N PRO A 254 -1.18 -5.92 -19.07
CA PRO A 254 -0.43 -7.08 -19.56
C PRO A 254 -0.81 -8.40 -18.90
N ILE A 255 -1.05 -8.43 -17.57
CA ILE A 255 -1.49 -9.66 -16.87
C ILE A 255 -2.85 -10.14 -17.42
N LYS A 256 -3.79 -9.22 -17.69
CA LYS A 256 -5.08 -9.58 -18.29
C LYS A 256 -4.89 -10.21 -19.67
N VAL A 257 -3.97 -9.69 -20.47
CA VAL A 257 -3.65 -10.25 -21.79
C VAL A 257 -2.95 -11.60 -21.67
N ALA A 258 -2.04 -11.76 -20.72
CA ALA A 258 -1.41 -13.05 -20.44
C ALA A 258 -2.44 -14.14 -20.11
N LYS A 259 -3.47 -13.79 -19.31
CA LYS A 259 -4.61 -14.70 -19.05
C LYS A 259 -5.29 -15.15 -20.34
N GLU A 260 -5.53 -14.24 -21.29
CA GLU A 260 -6.18 -14.56 -22.57
C GLU A 260 -5.36 -15.56 -23.39
N TYR A 261 -4.03 -15.40 -23.45
CA TYR A 261 -3.15 -16.36 -24.11
C TYR A 261 -3.17 -17.73 -23.43
N ILE A 262 -3.09 -17.79 -22.10
CA ILE A 262 -3.14 -19.06 -21.35
C ILE A 262 -4.48 -19.77 -21.57
N GLU A 263 -5.59 -19.03 -21.62
CA GLU A 263 -6.93 -19.61 -21.85
C GLU A 263 -7.06 -20.20 -23.26
N GLN A 264 -6.35 -19.66 -24.25
CA GLN A 264 -6.30 -20.27 -25.59
C GLN A 264 -5.45 -21.55 -25.58
N MET A 265 -4.28 -21.52 -24.95
CA MET A 265 -3.42 -22.70 -24.81
C MET A 265 -4.15 -23.86 -24.10
N SER A 266 -4.94 -23.57 -23.07
CA SER A 266 -5.71 -24.60 -22.36
C SER A 266 -6.81 -25.24 -23.21
N LYS A 267 -7.25 -24.55 -24.28
CA LYS A 267 -8.16 -25.07 -25.31
C LYS A 267 -7.45 -25.77 -26.46
N LEU A 268 -6.15 -26.08 -26.29
CA LEU A 268 -5.28 -26.69 -27.31
C LEU A 268 -5.16 -25.85 -28.58
N ASP A 269 -5.38 -24.54 -28.47
CA ASP A 269 -5.20 -23.58 -29.55
C ASP A 269 -3.83 -22.92 -29.40
N ILE A 270 -2.89 -23.33 -30.26
CA ILE A 270 -1.51 -22.82 -30.30
C ILE A 270 -1.21 -22.09 -31.60
N THR A 271 -2.24 -21.62 -32.30
CA THR A 271 -2.10 -20.83 -33.53
C THR A 271 -1.58 -19.43 -33.26
N GLN A 272 -1.94 -18.84 -32.11
CA GLN A 272 -1.64 -17.46 -31.82
C GLN A 272 -0.19 -17.25 -31.39
N GLU A 273 0.45 -16.28 -32.03
CA GLU A 273 1.73 -15.74 -31.57
C GLU A 273 1.48 -14.63 -30.54
N ILE A 274 2.35 -14.59 -29.53
CA ILE A 274 2.33 -13.51 -28.56
C ILE A 274 2.80 -12.22 -29.26
N ASP A 275 2.00 -11.16 -29.15
CA ASP A 275 2.31 -9.87 -29.78
C ASP A 275 3.69 -9.36 -29.33
N LYS A 276 4.54 -8.99 -30.30
CA LYS A 276 5.92 -8.52 -30.08
C LYS A 276 6.02 -7.42 -29.04
N LYS A 277 4.98 -6.57 -28.89
CA LYS A 277 4.96 -5.51 -27.88
C LYS A 277 5.10 -6.03 -26.45
N TYR A 278 4.61 -7.24 -26.17
CA TYR A 278 4.71 -7.88 -24.85
C TYR A 278 6.03 -8.63 -24.68
N LEU A 279 6.57 -9.18 -25.76
CA LEU A 279 7.88 -9.84 -25.77
C LEU A 279 9.04 -8.84 -25.61
N SER A 280 8.85 -7.58 -26.01
CA SER A 280 9.86 -6.51 -25.88
C SER A 280 9.87 -5.80 -24.52
N ILE A 281 9.03 -6.23 -23.57
CA ILE A 281 9.01 -5.63 -22.23
C ILE A 281 10.26 -6.09 -21.47
N ASN A 282 11.00 -5.14 -20.90
CA ASN A 282 12.28 -5.40 -20.22
C ASN A 282 12.11 -5.57 -18.70
N ASP A 283 11.11 -6.34 -18.28
CA ASP A 283 10.80 -6.64 -16.87
C ASP A 283 10.31 -8.09 -16.70
N GLU A 284 9.84 -8.45 -15.50
CA GLU A 284 9.31 -9.77 -15.17
C GLU A 284 8.09 -10.17 -16.00
N ILE A 285 7.28 -9.20 -16.45
CA ILE A 285 6.12 -9.44 -17.32
C ILE A 285 6.60 -9.86 -18.71
N GLY A 286 7.62 -9.20 -19.25
CA GLY A 286 8.24 -9.58 -20.52
C GLY A 286 8.84 -10.98 -20.48
N ILE A 287 9.57 -11.30 -19.40
CA ILE A 287 10.11 -12.65 -19.18
C ILE A 287 8.99 -13.69 -19.14
N MET A 288 7.87 -13.39 -18.47
CA MET A 288 6.71 -14.28 -18.44
C MET A 288 6.14 -14.55 -19.84
N PHE A 289 5.97 -13.51 -20.66
CA PHE A 289 5.51 -13.68 -22.05
C PHE A 289 6.51 -14.48 -22.90
N LEU A 290 7.81 -14.25 -22.73
CA LEU A 290 8.85 -15.02 -23.40
C LEU A 290 8.80 -16.52 -23.01
N SER A 291 8.59 -16.82 -21.73
CA SER A 291 8.41 -18.19 -21.26
C SER A 291 7.19 -18.85 -21.88
N PHE A 292 6.05 -18.14 -22.01
CA PHE A 292 4.87 -18.68 -22.70
C PHE A 292 5.12 -18.93 -24.18
N GLN A 293 5.85 -18.05 -24.87
CA GLN A 293 6.22 -18.27 -26.26
C GLN A 293 7.07 -19.54 -26.41
N ASN A 294 8.07 -19.72 -25.54
CA ASN A 294 8.91 -20.92 -25.55
C ASN A 294 8.10 -22.21 -25.30
N ILE A 295 7.05 -22.15 -24.47
CA ILE A 295 6.14 -23.29 -24.24
C ILE A 295 5.33 -23.59 -25.51
N ILE A 296 4.78 -22.57 -26.18
CA ILE A 296 4.07 -22.73 -27.45
C ILE A 296 4.98 -23.40 -28.48
N ASP A 297 6.19 -22.88 -28.65
CA ASP A 297 7.12 -23.38 -29.66
C ASP A 297 7.56 -24.83 -29.35
N SER A 298 7.84 -25.14 -28.09
CA SER A 298 8.15 -26.52 -27.67
C SER A 298 6.99 -27.47 -27.91
N LEU A 299 5.74 -27.03 -27.71
CA LEU A 299 4.55 -27.84 -27.98
C LEU A 299 4.36 -28.06 -29.49
N ARG A 300 4.58 -27.03 -30.31
CA ARG A 300 4.54 -27.14 -31.77
C ARG A 300 5.57 -28.14 -32.27
N ASP A 301 6.81 -28.06 -31.79
CA ASP A 301 7.88 -28.99 -32.15
C ASP A 301 7.55 -30.42 -31.71
N PHE A 302 7.04 -30.59 -30.48
CA PHE A 302 6.59 -31.89 -29.98
C PHE A 302 5.50 -32.51 -30.87
N LEU A 303 4.46 -31.73 -31.23
CA LEU A 303 3.37 -32.19 -32.09
C LEU A 303 3.82 -32.47 -33.52
N ASN A 304 4.82 -31.75 -34.03
CA ASN A 304 5.41 -32.02 -35.33
C ASN A 304 6.24 -33.32 -35.30
N GLY A 305 6.99 -33.54 -34.22
CA GLY A 305 7.67 -34.81 -33.98
C GLY A 305 6.69 -35.99 -33.90
N LEU A 306 5.59 -35.82 -33.18
CA LEU A 306 4.55 -36.86 -33.04
C LEU A 306 3.87 -37.18 -34.39
N SER A 307 3.60 -36.16 -35.20
CA SER A 307 3.04 -36.35 -36.56
C SER A 307 4.01 -37.10 -37.48
N ASN A 308 5.30 -36.80 -37.40
CA ASN A 308 6.32 -37.53 -38.16
C ASN A 308 6.44 -39.00 -37.71
N ILE A 309 6.34 -39.26 -36.40
CA ILE A 309 6.32 -40.63 -35.85
C ILE A 309 5.06 -41.38 -36.31
N SER A 310 3.89 -40.75 -36.24
CA SER A 310 2.62 -41.30 -36.74
C SER A 310 2.74 -41.71 -38.21
N ASN A 311 3.25 -40.83 -39.07
CA ASN A 311 3.46 -41.13 -40.48
C ASN A 311 4.44 -42.29 -40.70
N LYS A 312 5.55 -42.35 -39.93
CA LYS A 312 6.50 -43.46 -40.00
C LYS A 312 5.89 -44.78 -39.56
N ILE A 313 5.06 -44.78 -38.51
CA ILE A 313 4.34 -45.98 -38.06
C ILE A 313 3.41 -46.46 -39.17
N SER A 314 2.65 -45.57 -39.80
CA SER A 314 1.77 -45.94 -40.92
C SER A 314 2.55 -46.55 -42.09
N THR A 315 3.62 -45.90 -42.55
CA THR A 315 4.46 -46.46 -43.64
C THR A 315 5.10 -47.80 -43.24
N PHE A 316 5.61 -47.91 -42.02
CA PHE A 316 6.23 -49.15 -41.54
C PHE A 316 5.21 -50.29 -41.41
N SER A 317 3.98 -50.00 -40.97
CA SER A 317 2.88 -50.96 -40.95
C SER A 317 2.54 -51.48 -42.33
N ASP A 318 2.42 -50.60 -43.33
CA ASP A 318 2.15 -50.99 -44.72
C ASP A 318 3.27 -51.87 -45.30
N GLU A 319 4.53 -51.49 -45.07
CA GLU A 319 5.69 -52.28 -45.47
C GLU A 319 5.71 -53.65 -44.79
N LEU A 320 5.41 -53.71 -43.49
CA LEU A 320 5.39 -54.94 -42.71
C LEU A 320 4.25 -55.87 -43.14
N ALA A 321 3.07 -55.32 -43.44
CA ALA A 321 1.93 -56.06 -43.99
C ALA A 321 2.30 -56.68 -45.35
N SER A 322 2.86 -55.87 -46.26
CA SER A 322 3.30 -56.34 -47.58
C SER A 322 4.39 -57.41 -47.46
N LEU A 323 5.34 -57.25 -46.54
CA LEU A 323 6.42 -58.21 -46.32
C LEU A 323 5.89 -59.52 -45.75
N SER A 324 4.94 -59.47 -44.82
CA SER A 324 4.28 -60.64 -44.25
C SER A 324 3.54 -61.44 -45.33
N VAL A 325 2.74 -60.78 -46.16
CA VAL A 325 2.03 -61.41 -47.29
C VAL A 325 3.03 -62.10 -48.22
N LYS A 326 4.12 -61.41 -48.59
CA LYS A 326 5.16 -61.99 -49.45
C LYS A 326 5.84 -63.21 -48.81
N SER A 327 6.19 -63.11 -47.54
CA SER A 327 6.82 -64.21 -46.78
C SER A 327 5.88 -65.42 -46.63
N SER A 328 4.57 -65.19 -46.53
CA SER A 328 3.55 -66.26 -46.56
C SER A 328 3.51 -66.97 -47.91
N ILE A 329 3.57 -66.22 -49.02
CA ILE A 329 3.66 -66.78 -50.38
C ILE A 329 4.96 -67.59 -50.55
N ASP A 330 6.09 -67.07 -50.08
CA ASP A 330 7.37 -67.79 -50.13
C ASP A 330 7.34 -69.07 -49.29
N ALA A 331 6.66 -69.05 -48.13
CA ALA A 331 6.44 -70.24 -47.30
C ALA A 331 5.57 -71.28 -48.02
N ASP A 332 4.51 -70.87 -48.72
CA ASP A 332 3.69 -71.77 -49.54
C ASP A 332 4.53 -72.44 -50.66
N ASN A 333 5.36 -71.67 -51.35
CA ASN A 333 6.31 -72.20 -52.36
C ASN A 333 7.33 -73.18 -51.73
N MET A 334 7.79 -72.90 -50.51
CA MET A 334 8.68 -73.82 -49.79
C MET A 334 7.98 -75.10 -49.37
N ALA A 335 6.71 -75.03 -48.96
CA ALA A 335 5.91 -76.20 -48.60
C ALA A 335 5.73 -77.13 -49.81
N GLU A 336 5.42 -76.56 -50.99
CA GLU A 336 5.31 -77.29 -52.25
C GLU A 336 6.63 -78.02 -52.60
N ASN A 337 7.75 -77.28 -52.61
CA ASN A 337 9.07 -77.87 -52.88
C ASN A 337 9.44 -78.95 -51.85
N THR A 338 9.11 -78.75 -50.58
CA THR A 338 9.39 -79.73 -49.51
C THR A 338 8.54 -80.98 -49.68
N ALA A 339 7.28 -80.84 -50.12
CA ALA A 339 6.42 -81.97 -50.43
C ALA A 339 6.96 -82.79 -51.61
N ASP A 340 7.46 -82.13 -52.66
CA ASP A 340 8.10 -82.79 -53.80
C ASP A 340 9.36 -83.57 -53.39
N ILE A 341 10.21 -82.96 -52.54
CA ILE A 341 11.41 -83.63 -51.99
C ILE A 341 11.02 -84.84 -51.14
N ALA A 342 9.95 -84.73 -50.33
CA ALA A 342 9.46 -85.85 -49.53
C ALA A 342 9.03 -87.02 -50.42
N GLY A 343 8.29 -86.73 -51.50
CA GLY A 343 7.90 -87.71 -52.50
C GLY A 343 9.10 -88.35 -53.20
N PHE A 344 10.13 -87.57 -53.53
CA PHE A 344 11.37 -88.07 -54.13
C PHE A 344 12.12 -89.06 -53.22
N TYR A 345 12.26 -88.75 -51.93
CA TYR A 345 12.93 -89.66 -50.99
C TYR A 345 12.12 -90.91 -50.68
N ASP A 346 10.79 -90.81 -50.61
CA ASP A 346 9.91 -91.98 -50.47
C ASP A 346 10.03 -92.90 -51.69
N GLU A 347 10.02 -92.34 -52.91
CA GLU A 347 10.23 -93.11 -54.14
C GLU A 347 11.62 -93.77 -54.17
N LYS A 348 12.67 -93.05 -53.77
CA LYS A 348 14.04 -93.56 -53.67
C LYS A 348 14.15 -94.70 -52.65
N SER A 349 13.55 -94.57 -51.48
CA SER A 349 13.51 -95.62 -50.47
C SER A 349 12.85 -96.90 -51.01
N ASN A 350 11.69 -96.75 -51.65
CA ASN A 350 10.97 -97.86 -52.29
C ASN A 350 11.78 -98.53 -53.42
N LYS A 351 12.54 -97.75 -54.21
CA LYS A 351 13.45 -98.31 -55.24
C LYS A 351 14.61 -99.07 -54.63
N THR A 352 15.25 -98.52 -53.60
CA THR A 352 16.34 -99.19 -52.87
C THR A 352 15.88 -100.50 -52.25
N ASP A 353 14.66 -100.56 -51.71
CA ASP A 353 14.06 -101.79 -51.19
C ASP A 353 13.89 -102.86 -52.26
N LYS A 354 13.43 -102.50 -53.47
CA LYS A 354 13.35 -103.43 -54.59
C LYS A 354 14.73 -103.97 -54.99
N ILE A 355 15.77 -103.13 -54.95
CA ILE A 355 17.16 -103.54 -55.27
C ILE A 355 17.69 -104.49 -54.19
N ILE A 356 17.52 -104.16 -52.91
CA ILE A 356 17.92 -105.04 -51.79
C ILE A 356 17.26 -106.42 -51.94
N ASN A 357 15.94 -106.48 -52.14
CA ASN A 357 15.22 -107.74 -52.32
C ASN A 357 15.71 -108.54 -53.54
N SER A 358 16.07 -107.85 -54.62
CA SER A 358 16.63 -108.48 -55.83
C SER A 358 18.02 -109.06 -55.58
N LEU A 359 18.86 -108.38 -54.80
CA LEU A 359 20.19 -108.85 -54.41
C LEU A 359 20.14 -109.99 -53.40
N GLU A 360 19.19 -109.98 -52.47
CA GLU A 360 18.93 -111.11 -51.59
C GLU A 360 18.52 -112.35 -52.40
N SER A 361 17.65 -112.17 -53.39
CA SER A 361 17.26 -113.23 -54.32
C SER A 361 18.47 -113.73 -55.12
N LEU A 362 19.33 -112.83 -55.61
CA LEU A 362 20.57 -113.19 -56.30
C LEU A 362 21.52 -113.99 -55.38
N LYS A 363 21.73 -113.53 -54.15
CA LYS A 363 22.54 -114.22 -53.14
C LYS A 363 22.04 -115.64 -52.90
N ASN A 364 20.73 -115.79 -52.71
CA ASN A 364 20.09 -117.09 -52.52
C ASN A 364 20.21 -117.98 -53.75
N ASN A 365 20.07 -117.44 -54.96
CA ASN A 365 20.25 -118.18 -56.21
C ASN A 365 21.69 -118.67 -56.40
N ILE A 366 22.69 -117.83 -56.09
CA ILE A 366 24.11 -118.21 -56.11
C ILE A 366 24.36 -119.33 -55.10
N PHE A 367 23.83 -119.19 -53.88
CA PHE A 367 23.96 -120.19 -52.82
C PHE A 367 23.30 -121.54 -53.19
N ASN A 368 22.10 -121.51 -53.78
CA ASN A 368 21.42 -122.73 -54.24
C ASN A 368 22.17 -123.41 -55.39
N THR A 369 22.69 -122.64 -56.35
CA THR A 369 23.51 -123.17 -57.46
C THR A 369 24.79 -123.84 -56.95
N PHE A 370 25.38 -123.29 -55.87
CA PHE A 370 26.53 -123.86 -55.19
C PHE A 370 26.20 -125.21 -54.53
N ILE A 371 25.04 -125.32 -53.85
CA ILE A 371 24.60 -126.57 -53.21
C ILE A 371 24.25 -127.66 -54.25
N GLU A 372 23.64 -127.31 -55.38
CA GLU A 372 23.19 -128.27 -56.40
C GLU A 372 24.32 -128.93 -57.20
N LYS A 373 25.48 -128.28 -57.39
CA LYS A 373 26.58 -128.75 -58.27
C LYS A 373 27.66 -129.61 -57.60
N ASN A 374 27.34 -130.27 -56.49
CA ASN A 374 28.26 -130.93 -55.53
C ASN A 374 29.16 -132.10 -56.02
N THR A 375 29.41 -132.29 -57.31
CA THR A 375 30.20 -133.44 -57.83
C THR A 375 31.32 -133.11 -58.81
N SER A 376 31.55 -131.84 -59.18
CA SER A 376 32.70 -131.48 -60.04
C SER A 376 33.01 -129.97 -60.06
N ILE A 377 33.46 -129.42 -58.93
CA ILE A 377 33.86 -128.01 -58.84
C ILE A 377 35.34 -127.90 -58.43
N ASP A 378 36.11 -127.11 -59.17
CA ASP A 378 37.50 -126.73 -58.88
C ASP A 378 37.57 -125.67 -57.75
N GLU A 379 38.65 -125.68 -56.96
CA GLU A 379 38.90 -124.77 -55.83
C GLU A 379 38.81 -123.28 -56.25
N SER A 380 39.19 -122.95 -57.49
CA SER A 380 39.08 -121.58 -58.01
C SER A 380 37.62 -121.09 -58.14
N SER A 381 36.70 -121.99 -58.51
CA SER A 381 35.27 -121.66 -58.64
C SER A 381 34.60 -121.48 -57.28
N ILE A 382 35.04 -122.22 -56.26
CA ILE A 382 34.59 -122.04 -54.88
C ILE A 382 35.03 -120.67 -54.36
N LYS A 383 36.30 -120.28 -54.60
CA LYS A 383 36.82 -118.95 -54.23
C LYS A 383 36.07 -117.83 -54.94
N MET A 384 35.78 -117.99 -56.23
CA MET A 384 35.02 -117.00 -57.02
C MET A 384 33.57 -116.84 -56.53
N ILE A 385 32.86 -117.95 -56.27
CA ILE A 385 31.49 -117.92 -55.72
C ILE A 385 31.46 -117.28 -54.33
N THR A 386 32.42 -117.65 -53.47
CA THR A 386 32.55 -117.06 -52.12
C THR A 386 32.83 -115.57 -52.21
N SER A 387 33.68 -115.12 -53.15
CA SER A 387 33.92 -113.71 -53.43
C SER A 387 32.63 -113.01 -53.87
N MET A 388 31.89 -113.60 -54.82
CA MET A 388 30.62 -113.03 -55.30
C MET A 388 29.57 -112.91 -54.19
N ILE A 389 29.44 -113.93 -53.32
CA ILE A 389 28.53 -113.89 -52.16
C ILE A 389 28.93 -112.74 -51.23
N ASN A 390 30.22 -112.66 -50.88
CA ASN A 390 30.75 -111.63 -50.00
C ASN A 390 30.60 -110.22 -50.61
N GLU A 391 30.80 -110.07 -51.91
CA GLU A 391 30.55 -108.83 -52.66
C GLU A 391 29.06 -108.45 -52.65
N THR A 392 28.14 -109.40 -52.90
CA THR A 392 26.69 -109.13 -52.78
C THR A 392 26.27 -108.79 -51.36
N GLU A 393 26.87 -109.39 -50.34
CA GLU A 393 26.58 -109.09 -48.93
C GLU A 393 27.05 -107.69 -48.55
N ASN A 394 28.26 -107.30 -48.99
CA ASN A 394 28.74 -105.93 -48.86
C ASN A 394 27.79 -104.94 -49.57
N LEU A 395 27.32 -105.26 -50.77
CA LEU A 395 26.42 -104.40 -51.54
C LEU A 395 25.03 -104.26 -50.89
N ILE A 396 24.51 -105.33 -50.28
CA ILE A 396 23.28 -105.30 -49.46
C ILE A 396 23.49 -104.42 -48.22
N ASN A 397 24.63 -104.54 -47.54
CA ASN A 397 24.96 -103.70 -46.38
C ASN A 397 25.07 -102.22 -46.75
N ASP A 398 25.71 -101.90 -47.88
CA ASP A 398 25.83 -100.53 -48.39
C ASP A 398 24.46 -99.95 -48.78
N LEU A 399 23.61 -100.71 -49.47
CA LEU A 399 22.25 -100.27 -49.80
C LEU A 399 21.36 -100.13 -48.58
N SER A 400 21.55 -100.96 -47.55
CA SER A 400 20.85 -100.83 -46.27
C SER A 400 21.23 -99.53 -45.55
N ARG A 401 22.51 -99.11 -45.62
CA ARG A 401 22.95 -97.80 -45.13
C ARG A 401 22.33 -96.66 -45.95
N ILE A 402 22.29 -96.78 -47.28
CA ILE A 402 21.63 -95.79 -48.16
C ILE A 402 20.14 -95.67 -47.83
N LYS A 403 19.46 -96.79 -47.55
CA LYS A 403 18.06 -96.79 -47.13
C LYS A 403 17.84 -96.02 -45.81
N GLN A 404 18.69 -96.27 -44.81
CA GLN A 404 18.64 -95.54 -43.54
C GLN A 404 18.85 -94.04 -43.74
N LEU A 405 19.77 -93.65 -44.64
CA LEU A 405 19.99 -92.26 -45.02
C LEU A 405 18.73 -91.65 -45.66
N HIS A 406 18.09 -92.33 -46.61
CA HIS A 406 16.86 -91.83 -47.23
C HIS A 406 15.70 -91.69 -46.22
N GLN A 407 15.56 -92.62 -45.27
CA GLN A 407 14.57 -92.50 -44.20
C GLN A 407 14.87 -91.31 -43.27
N PHE A 408 16.15 -91.11 -42.94
CA PHE A 408 16.60 -89.95 -42.18
C PHE A 408 16.29 -88.63 -42.92
N GLU A 409 16.61 -88.55 -44.21
CA GLU A 409 16.30 -87.39 -45.07
C GLU A 409 14.79 -87.14 -45.14
N TYR A 410 13.97 -88.18 -45.32
CA TYR A 410 12.50 -88.06 -45.31
C TYR A 410 11.95 -87.50 -43.99
N LEU A 411 12.42 -87.98 -42.84
CA LEU A 411 12.02 -87.42 -41.54
C LEU A 411 12.45 -85.96 -41.39
N HIS A 412 13.63 -85.61 -41.88
CA HIS A 412 14.12 -84.23 -41.85
C HIS A 412 13.25 -83.30 -42.69
N VAL A 413 12.83 -83.74 -43.88
CA VAL A 413 11.91 -83.02 -44.79
C VAL A 413 10.52 -82.85 -44.16
N LYS A 414 10.03 -83.86 -43.44
CA LYS A 414 8.78 -83.74 -42.67
C LYS A 414 8.88 -82.70 -41.56
N ASN A 415 10.01 -82.66 -40.85
CA ASN A 415 10.26 -81.64 -39.82
C ASN A 415 10.34 -80.24 -40.43
N THR A 416 11.00 -80.06 -41.58
CA THR A 416 11.03 -78.76 -42.26
C THR A 416 9.64 -78.30 -42.67
N ASN A 417 8.76 -79.19 -43.14
CA ASN A 417 7.38 -78.84 -43.45
C ASN A 417 6.61 -78.31 -42.23
N THR A 418 6.77 -78.94 -41.06
CA THR A 418 6.13 -78.44 -39.83
C THR A 418 6.68 -77.08 -39.37
N MET A 419 7.93 -76.75 -39.68
CA MET A 419 8.50 -75.43 -39.42
C MET A 419 7.94 -74.39 -40.38
N ILE A 420 7.71 -74.75 -41.64
CA ILE A 420 7.08 -73.88 -42.64
C ILE A 420 5.64 -73.51 -42.24
N GLU A 421 4.84 -74.49 -41.78
CA GLU A 421 3.48 -74.23 -41.26
C GLU A 421 3.49 -73.27 -40.06
N LYS A 422 4.42 -73.46 -39.11
CA LYS A 422 4.59 -72.52 -37.99
C LYS A 422 4.97 -71.12 -38.48
N HIS A 423 5.85 -71.02 -39.46
CA HIS A 423 6.25 -69.73 -40.05
C HIS A 423 5.06 -69.01 -40.69
N LYS A 424 4.16 -69.74 -41.36
CA LYS A 424 2.93 -69.18 -41.94
C LYS A 424 2.00 -68.56 -40.89
N ILE A 425 1.76 -69.26 -39.78
CA ILE A 425 0.96 -68.74 -38.66
C ILE A 425 1.59 -67.45 -38.10
N ILE A 426 2.92 -67.42 -37.94
CA ILE A 426 3.63 -66.21 -37.47
C ILE A 426 3.45 -65.06 -38.46
N MET A 427 3.46 -65.31 -39.77
CA MET A 427 3.21 -64.25 -40.75
C MET A 427 1.77 -63.70 -40.64
N GLU A 428 0.76 -64.56 -40.46
CA GLU A 428 -0.62 -64.11 -40.22
C GLU A 428 -0.73 -63.23 -38.96
N GLU A 429 -0.06 -63.62 -37.86
CA GLU A 429 0.01 -62.82 -36.63
C GLU A 429 0.69 -61.46 -36.87
N ILE A 430 1.81 -61.43 -37.62
CA ILE A 430 2.49 -60.18 -37.99
C ILE A 430 1.60 -59.29 -38.86
N SER A 431 0.83 -59.87 -39.78
CA SER A 431 -0.11 -59.11 -40.62
C SER A 431 -1.20 -58.46 -39.78
N SER A 432 -1.80 -59.20 -38.84
CA SER A 432 -2.80 -58.66 -37.92
C SER A 432 -2.22 -57.55 -37.02
N ALA A 433 -1.01 -57.77 -36.48
CA ALA A 433 -0.31 -56.77 -35.67
C ALA A 433 0.02 -55.50 -36.48
N SER A 434 0.39 -55.62 -37.75
CA SER A 434 0.68 -54.48 -38.62
C SER A 434 -0.56 -53.60 -38.86
N GLN A 435 -1.73 -54.22 -39.02
CA GLN A 435 -2.99 -53.50 -39.19
C GLN A 435 -3.38 -52.73 -37.92
N CYS A 436 -3.23 -53.35 -36.75
CA CYS A 436 -3.41 -52.67 -35.45
C CYS A 436 -2.45 -51.48 -35.29
N LEU A 437 -1.19 -51.62 -35.71
CA LEU A 437 -0.23 -50.51 -35.71
C LEU A 437 -0.63 -49.38 -36.67
N ALA A 438 -1.22 -49.70 -37.82
CA ALA A 438 -1.72 -48.69 -38.76
C ALA A 438 -2.90 -47.90 -38.16
N GLU A 439 -3.86 -48.59 -37.53
CA GLU A 439 -4.99 -47.98 -36.82
C GLU A 439 -4.51 -47.06 -35.69
N LEU A 440 -3.52 -47.50 -34.91
CA LEU A 440 -2.89 -46.68 -33.86
C LEU A 440 -2.23 -45.42 -34.45
N GLY A 441 -1.56 -45.56 -35.59
CA GLY A 441 -0.95 -44.44 -36.32
C GLY A 441 -1.99 -43.40 -36.75
N GLU A 442 -3.14 -43.83 -37.26
CA GLU A 442 -4.25 -42.98 -37.66
C GLU A 442 -4.92 -42.30 -36.46
N GLU A 443 -5.18 -43.05 -35.38
CA GLU A 443 -5.75 -42.51 -34.14
C GLU A 443 -4.84 -41.45 -33.52
N LEU A 444 -3.53 -41.67 -33.52
CA LEU A 444 -2.54 -40.70 -33.07
C LEU A 444 -2.61 -39.40 -33.90
N ASN A 445 -2.83 -39.51 -35.22
CA ASN A 445 -2.97 -38.36 -36.09
C ASN A 445 -4.29 -37.60 -35.85
N ASP A 446 -5.39 -38.30 -35.54
CA ASP A 446 -6.65 -37.68 -35.10
C ASP A 446 -6.44 -36.86 -33.82
N TYR A 447 -5.77 -37.43 -32.81
CA TYR A 447 -5.44 -36.70 -31.58
C TYR A 447 -4.58 -35.47 -31.83
N ILE A 448 -3.60 -35.55 -32.72
CA ILE A 448 -2.77 -34.40 -33.12
C ILE A 448 -3.63 -33.33 -33.80
N SER A 449 -4.58 -33.73 -34.64
CA SER A 449 -5.45 -32.80 -35.40
C SER A 449 -6.38 -31.96 -34.51
N ARG A 450 -6.65 -32.42 -33.27
CA ARG A 450 -7.42 -31.66 -32.27
C ARG A 450 -6.67 -30.42 -31.77
N PHE A 451 -5.35 -30.39 -31.90
CA PHE A 451 -4.56 -29.18 -31.67
C PHE A 451 -4.70 -28.26 -32.87
N LYS A 452 -5.18 -27.03 -32.63
CA LYS A 452 -5.14 -26.00 -33.68
C LYS A 452 -3.70 -25.49 -33.77
N LYS A 453 -3.06 -25.77 -34.89
CA LYS A 453 -1.67 -25.40 -35.19
C LYS A 453 -1.58 -24.12 -36.00
#